data_AF-A0A2J0LM47-F1
#
_entry.id   AF-A0A2J0LM47-F1
#
_cell.length_a   1.000
_cell.length_b   1.000
_cell.length_c   1.000
_cell.angle_alpha   90.00
_cell.angle_beta   90.00
_cell.angle_gamma   90.00
#
_symmetry.space_group_name_H-M   'P 1'
#
loop_
_entity.id
_entity.type
_entity.pdbx_description
1 polymer ?
#
loop_
_entity_poly.entity_id
_entity_poly.type
_entity_poly.pdbx_seq_one_letter_code
_entity_poly.pdbx_strand_id
1 'polypeptide(L)'
;MNFIVVGANHKSSPVEFRERLSLSKSRLKDAILFLKERSVLEGAVILSTCNRVEVYASTRESKAGIKEIEDFISRYYEIDRNRFSRYLYEYKGKRALEHLFSVACGLDSLIIGETQILGQIKIAMSLSEKAGFMDETSFEIFYLAISFARRIHQSTRMSEGKVSVGSVAIDFIKEKIGGLTGKNLLIIGVGKVTELVVKYLEKERSNVVFISNRTFDKARHLAEQINAKVVRFDEVKQYLVKADVVISATASPHFVIKKETLSESPNHKILIIDLALPRDVDPVVGDMENVDLFCLEDLVTVIERNKEKKAREATRLKGIIDREADRQWQRFTKLEQEVALLR
;
A
#
# COMPACT_ATOMS: atom_id res chain seq x y z
N MET A 1 -3.44 -15.65 -25.90
CA MET A 1 -2.51 -14.95 -24.99
C MET A 1 -3.03 -15.12 -23.56
N ASN A 2 -2.16 -15.07 -22.56
CA ASN A 2 -2.53 -15.30 -21.16
C ASN A 2 -2.22 -14.06 -20.33
N PHE A 3 -3.15 -13.68 -19.46
CA PHE A 3 -2.91 -12.68 -18.42
C PHE A 3 -2.71 -13.38 -17.08
N ILE A 4 -1.66 -13.03 -16.36
CA ILE A 4 -1.29 -13.64 -15.08
C ILE A 4 -1.00 -12.58 -14.03
N VAL A 5 -1.13 -12.96 -12.77
CA VAL A 5 -0.58 -12.20 -11.64
C VAL A 5 0.11 -13.17 -10.70
N VAL A 6 1.31 -12.79 -10.27
CA VAL A 6 2.05 -13.44 -9.18
C VAL A 6 2.36 -12.37 -8.16
N GLY A 7 2.06 -12.62 -6.89
CA GLY A 7 2.29 -11.62 -5.86
C GLY A 7 2.18 -12.12 -4.44
N ALA A 8 2.54 -11.25 -3.51
CA ALA A 8 2.38 -11.42 -2.08
C ALA A 8 1.55 -10.26 -1.52
N ASN A 9 0.73 -10.53 -0.51
CA ASN A 9 -0.03 -9.50 0.19
C ASN A 9 -0.11 -9.80 1.69
N HIS A 10 -0.74 -8.90 2.45
CA HIS A 10 -0.96 -9.02 3.89
C HIS A 10 -1.67 -10.32 4.35
N LYS A 11 -2.38 -11.03 3.45
CA LYS A 11 -3.05 -12.31 3.75
C LYS A 11 -2.16 -13.52 3.49
N SER A 12 -1.29 -13.45 2.47
CA SER A 12 -0.48 -14.59 2.03
C SER A 12 0.92 -14.63 2.63
N SER A 13 1.38 -13.52 3.23
CA SER A 13 2.78 -13.35 3.62
C SER A 13 2.94 -12.66 4.97
N PRO A 14 4.06 -12.87 5.67
CA PRO A 14 4.44 -12.07 6.84
C PRO A 14 4.96 -10.68 6.42
N VAL A 15 4.94 -9.72 7.35
CA VAL A 15 5.33 -8.33 7.07
C VAL A 15 6.81 -8.23 6.68
N GLU A 16 7.69 -8.99 7.35
CA GLU A 16 9.13 -9.02 7.10
C GLU A 16 9.45 -9.38 5.65
N PHE A 17 8.66 -10.30 5.07
CA PHE A 17 8.80 -10.66 3.67
C PHE A 17 8.36 -9.53 2.74
N ARG A 18 7.24 -8.87 3.04
CA ARG A 18 6.75 -7.72 2.25
C ARG A 18 7.70 -6.54 2.30
N GLU A 19 8.31 -6.26 3.45
CA GLU A 19 9.29 -5.19 3.60
C GLU A 19 10.47 -5.39 2.66
N ARG A 20 10.97 -6.62 2.54
CA ARG A 20 12.08 -6.95 1.63
C ARG A 20 11.71 -6.78 0.16
N LEU A 21 10.46 -7.06 -0.19
CA LEU A 21 9.93 -6.90 -1.55
C LEU A 21 9.44 -5.48 -1.88
N SER A 22 9.37 -4.58 -0.89
CA SER A 22 8.85 -3.23 -1.10
C SER A 22 9.78 -2.43 -2.02
N LEU A 23 9.20 -1.81 -3.05
CA LEU A 23 9.92 -1.00 -4.03
C LEU A 23 9.55 0.48 -3.87
N SER A 24 10.57 1.30 -3.62
CA SER A 24 10.44 2.74 -3.79
C SER A 24 10.19 3.08 -5.28
N LYS A 25 9.70 4.30 -5.57
CA LYS A 25 9.41 4.71 -6.95
C LYS A 25 10.61 4.65 -7.89
N SER A 26 11.82 4.97 -7.41
CA SER A 26 13.05 4.87 -8.21
C SER A 26 13.37 3.40 -8.51
N ARG A 27 13.42 2.57 -7.47
CA ARG A 27 13.67 1.12 -7.59
C ARG A 27 12.61 0.41 -8.42
N LEU A 28 11.37 0.90 -8.45
CA LEU A 28 10.30 0.32 -9.25
C LEU A 28 10.59 0.42 -10.75
N LYS A 29 11.14 1.56 -11.21
CA LYS A 29 11.55 1.72 -12.61
C LYS A 29 12.68 0.74 -12.95
N ASP A 30 13.69 0.65 -12.09
CA ASP A 30 14.84 -0.25 -12.30
C ASP A 30 14.40 -1.72 -12.29
N ALA A 31 13.48 -2.10 -11.41
CA ALA A 31 12.88 -3.43 -11.35
C ALA A 31 12.12 -3.80 -12.63
N ILE A 32 11.37 -2.86 -13.21
CA ILE A 32 10.65 -3.08 -14.48
C ILE A 32 11.65 -3.31 -15.62
N LEU A 33 12.71 -2.50 -15.70
CA LEU A 33 13.75 -2.67 -16.71
C LEU A 33 14.50 -4.00 -16.54
N PHE A 34 14.85 -4.37 -15.30
CA PHE A 34 15.52 -5.63 -14.99
C PHE A 34 14.65 -6.85 -15.35
N LEU A 35 13.34 -6.80 -15.07
CA LEU A 35 12.41 -7.85 -15.50
C LEU A 35 12.38 -7.93 -17.03
N LYS A 36 12.30 -6.80 -17.73
CA LYS A 36 12.22 -6.73 -19.20
C LYS A 36 13.41 -7.39 -19.90
N GLU A 37 14.63 -7.19 -19.40
CA GLU A 37 15.87 -7.63 -20.08
C GLU A 37 15.95 -9.13 -20.38
N ARG A 38 15.32 -9.98 -19.57
CA ARG A 38 15.46 -11.45 -19.65
C ARG A 38 14.13 -12.19 -19.72
N SER A 39 13.06 -11.47 -20.03
CA SER A 39 11.70 -11.93 -19.82
C SER A 39 11.06 -12.55 -21.07
N VAL A 40 10.33 -13.64 -20.87
CA VAL A 40 9.41 -14.24 -21.87
C VAL A 40 8.02 -13.59 -21.88
N LEU A 41 7.81 -12.58 -21.03
CA LEU A 41 6.57 -11.81 -20.92
C LEU A 41 6.49 -10.78 -22.05
N GLU A 42 5.28 -10.56 -22.57
CA GLU A 42 5.01 -9.61 -23.65
C GLU A 42 4.79 -8.18 -23.10
N GLY A 43 4.28 -8.09 -21.87
CA GLY A 43 4.17 -6.86 -21.10
C GLY A 43 4.02 -7.18 -19.61
N ALA A 44 4.47 -6.27 -18.74
CA ALA A 44 4.35 -6.45 -17.29
C ALA A 44 4.16 -5.14 -16.54
N VAL A 45 3.40 -5.18 -15.45
CA VAL A 45 3.20 -4.08 -14.52
C VAL A 45 3.50 -4.55 -13.11
N ILE A 46 4.42 -3.87 -12.44
CA ILE A 46 4.77 -4.12 -11.04
C ILE A 46 4.00 -3.15 -10.14
N LEU A 47 3.10 -3.68 -9.32
CA LEU A 47 2.38 -2.94 -8.27
C LEU A 47 3.04 -3.20 -6.93
N SER A 48 3.65 -2.17 -6.34
CA SER A 48 4.23 -2.22 -5.00
C SER A 48 3.56 -1.19 -4.10
N THR A 49 3.01 -1.66 -2.98
CA THR A 49 2.33 -0.85 -1.96
C THR A 49 2.74 -1.31 -0.56
N CYS A 50 2.26 -0.63 0.50
CA CYS A 50 2.47 -1.06 1.87
C CYS A 50 1.86 -2.44 2.21
N ASN A 51 0.94 -2.95 1.39
CA ASN A 51 0.18 -4.17 1.70
C ASN A 51 0.31 -5.28 0.64
N ARG A 52 0.97 -5.00 -0.49
CA ARG A 52 1.17 -5.98 -1.57
C ARG A 52 2.33 -5.64 -2.49
N VAL A 53 2.91 -6.70 -3.03
CA VAL A 53 3.82 -6.64 -4.18
C VAL A 53 3.32 -7.66 -5.19
N GLU A 54 2.90 -7.17 -6.36
CA GLU A 54 2.28 -7.97 -7.41
C GLU A 54 2.93 -7.64 -8.74
N VAL A 55 3.19 -8.68 -9.54
CA VAL A 55 3.60 -8.54 -10.94
C VAL A 55 2.47 -9.10 -11.79
N TYR A 56 1.81 -8.20 -12.53
CA TYR A 56 0.83 -8.55 -13.55
C TYR A 56 1.55 -8.65 -14.87
N ALA A 57 1.26 -9.67 -15.67
CA ALA A 57 1.93 -9.85 -16.95
C ALA A 57 1.04 -10.46 -18.02
N SER A 58 1.27 -10.07 -19.27
CA SER A 58 0.84 -10.83 -20.44
C SER A 58 1.95 -11.77 -20.89
N THR A 59 1.57 -12.98 -21.28
CA THR A 59 2.51 -14.01 -21.73
C THR A 59 1.82 -14.98 -22.68
N ARG A 60 2.60 -15.64 -23.54
CA ARG A 60 2.10 -16.72 -24.39
C ARG A 60 1.76 -17.96 -23.58
N GLU A 61 2.61 -18.32 -22.61
CA GLU A 61 2.45 -19.52 -21.79
C GLU A 61 2.44 -19.18 -20.30
N SER A 62 1.30 -19.41 -19.64
CA SER A 62 1.13 -19.06 -18.21
C SER A 62 2.20 -19.69 -17.29
N LYS A 63 2.61 -20.94 -17.54
CA LYS A 63 3.62 -21.62 -16.71
C LYS A 63 5.00 -20.98 -16.84
N ALA A 64 5.42 -20.68 -18.07
CA ALA A 64 6.68 -20.02 -18.33
C ALA A 64 6.69 -18.59 -17.75
N GLY A 65 5.61 -17.84 -17.92
CA GLY A 65 5.50 -16.49 -17.37
C GLY A 65 5.56 -16.44 -15.84
N ILE A 66 4.87 -17.36 -15.16
CA ILE A 66 4.95 -17.46 -13.68
C ILE A 66 6.36 -17.80 -13.23
N LYS A 67 6.99 -18.79 -13.87
CA LYS A 67 8.37 -19.17 -13.57
C LYS A 67 9.32 -17.98 -13.76
N GLU A 68 9.13 -17.18 -14.81
CA GLU A 68 9.95 -15.99 -15.07
C GLU A 68 9.76 -14.91 -13.99
N ILE A 69 8.54 -14.70 -13.51
CA ILE A 69 8.29 -13.75 -12.41
C ILE A 69 8.97 -14.23 -11.11
N GLU A 70 8.88 -15.52 -10.80
CA GLU A 70 9.58 -16.08 -9.64
C GLU A 70 11.11 -16.00 -9.78
N ASP A 71 11.65 -16.26 -10.98
CA ASP A 71 13.08 -16.11 -11.27
C ASP A 71 13.51 -14.64 -11.16
N PHE A 72 12.68 -13.71 -11.63
CA PHE A 72 12.89 -12.29 -11.44
C PHE A 72 12.97 -11.91 -9.97
N ILE A 73 12.03 -12.35 -9.14
CA ILE A 73 12.05 -12.06 -7.69
C ILE A 73 13.33 -12.63 -7.07
N SER A 74 13.69 -13.87 -7.42
CA SER A 74 14.91 -14.52 -6.94
C SER A 74 16.17 -13.73 -7.33
N ARG A 75 16.31 -13.35 -8.61
CA ARG A 75 17.48 -12.61 -9.13
C ARG A 75 17.56 -11.18 -8.62
N TYR A 76 16.44 -10.46 -8.56
CA TYR A 76 16.42 -9.04 -8.21
C TYR A 76 16.62 -8.80 -6.72
N TYR A 77 16.09 -9.69 -5.86
CA TYR A 77 16.22 -9.57 -4.40
C TYR A 77 17.31 -10.47 -3.80
N GLU A 78 17.95 -11.30 -4.62
CA GLU A 78 18.97 -12.28 -4.19
C GLU A 78 18.42 -13.22 -3.10
N ILE A 79 17.20 -13.74 -3.31
CA ILE A 79 16.52 -14.64 -2.36
C ILE A 79 16.26 -15.98 -3.06
N ASP A 80 16.66 -17.08 -2.42
CA ASP A 80 16.35 -18.41 -2.93
C ASP A 80 14.82 -18.63 -3.08
N ARG A 81 14.40 -19.19 -4.21
CA ARG A 81 12.98 -19.41 -4.54
C ARG A 81 12.23 -20.19 -3.46
N ASN A 82 12.87 -21.19 -2.84
CA ASN A 82 12.22 -22.03 -1.81
C ASN A 82 11.92 -21.26 -0.52
N ARG A 83 12.56 -20.10 -0.31
CA ARG A 83 12.30 -19.27 0.86
C ARG A 83 11.02 -18.44 0.72
N PHE A 84 10.58 -18.15 -0.50
CA PHE A 84 9.45 -17.25 -0.73
C PHE A 84 8.27 -17.83 -1.50
N SER A 85 8.44 -18.91 -2.26
CA SER A 85 7.38 -19.48 -3.12
C SER A 85 6.08 -19.73 -2.34
N ARG A 86 6.17 -20.20 -1.09
CA ARG A 86 5.02 -20.44 -0.20
C ARG A 86 4.17 -19.19 0.12
N TYR A 87 4.74 -18.00 -0.04
CA TYR A 87 4.09 -16.73 0.27
C TYR A 87 3.45 -16.08 -0.96
N LEU A 88 3.74 -16.60 -2.16
CA LEU A 88 3.19 -16.11 -3.41
C LEU A 88 1.87 -16.79 -3.73
N TYR A 89 0.91 -16.01 -4.21
CA TYR A 89 -0.27 -16.52 -4.89
C TYR A 89 -0.15 -16.27 -6.39
N GLU A 90 -0.85 -17.11 -7.15
CA GLU A 90 -0.87 -17.08 -8.61
C GLU A 90 -2.32 -17.09 -9.10
N TYR A 91 -2.67 -16.13 -9.95
CA TYR A 91 -3.93 -16.17 -10.70
C TYR A 91 -3.68 -16.08 -12.20
N LYS A 92 -4.55 -16.72 -12.96
CA LYS A 92 -4.46 -16.84 -14.43
C LYS A 92 -5.79 -16.46 -15.07
N GLY A 93 -5.72 -15.86 -16.25
CA GLY A 93 -6.84 -15.48 -17.08
C GLY A 93 -7.89 -14.66 -16.34
N LYS A 94 -9.16 -15.08 -16.43
CA LYS A 94 -10.28 -14.43 -15.73
C LYS A 94 -9.98 -14.15 -14.25
N ARG A 95 -9.36 -15.08 -13.53
CA ARG A 95 -9.06 -14.89 -12.09
C ARG A 95 -8.04 -13.78 -11.85
N ALA A 96 -7.05 -13.62 -12.73
CA ALA A 96 -6.10 -12.52 -12.64
C ALA A 96 -6.79 -11.17 -12.90
N LEU A 97 -7.72 -11.12 -13.86
CA LEU A 97 -8.52 -9.94 -14.15
C LEU A 97 -9.48 -9.58 -13.00
N GLU A 98 -10.18 -10.57 -12.46
CA GLU A 98 -11.05 -10.44 -11.29
C GLU A 98 -10.28 -9.91 -10.06
N HIS A 99 -9.06 -10.43 -9.85
CA HIS A 99 -8.17 -9.95 -8.80
C HIS A 99 -7.79 -8.49 -9.02
N LEU A 100 -7.34 -8.11 -10.22
CA LEU A 100 -7.00 -6.72 -10.54
C LEU A 100 -8.18 -5.76 -10.32
N PHE A 101 -9.40 -6.14 -10.73
CA PHE A 101 -10.61 -5.36 -10.48
C PHE A 101 -10.91 -5.24 -8.98
N SER A 102 -10.74 -6.32 -8.22
CA SER A 102 -10.92 -6.33 -6.76
C SER A 102 -9.92 -5.42 -6.06
N VAL A 103 -8.65 -5.45 -6.46
CA VAL A 103 -7.60 -4.57 -5.95
C VAL A 103 -7.90 -3.11 -6.33
N ALA A 104 -8.24 -2.82 -7.59
CA ALA A 104 -8.54 -1.47 -8.07
C ALA A 104 -9.76 -0.83 -7.38
N CYS A 105 -10.77 -1.64 -7.06
CA CYS A 105 -11.93 -1.20 -6.29
C CYS A 105 -11.67 -1.05 -4.79
N GLY A 106 -10.51 -1.48 -4.29
CA GLY A 106 -10.17 -1.42 -2.86
C GLY A 106 -10.84 -2.51 -2.01
N LEU A 107 -11.38 -3.57 -2.62
CA LEU A 107 -11.99 -4.69 -1.87
C LEU A 107 -10.98 -5.63 -1.23
N ASP A 108 -9.82 -5.76 -1.87
CA ASP A 108 -8.71 -6.55 -1.33
C ASP A 108 -7.73 -5.67 -0.52
N SER A 109 -8.06 -4.41 -0.24
CA SER A 109 -7.22 -3.54 0.59
C SER A 109 -7.43 -3.82 2.07
N LEU A 110 -6.39 -3.52 2.87
CA LEU A 110 -6.46 -3.58 4.33
C LEU A 110 -7.66 -2.78 4.87
N ILE A 111 -7.89 -1.63 4.23
CA ILE A 111 -9.08 -0.81 4.43
C ILE A 111 -10.00 -1.00 3.24
N ILE A 112 -11.07 -1.77 3.46
CA ILE A 112 -12.07 -2.03 2.42
C ILE A 112 -12.70 -0.70 1.96
N GLY A 113 -12.59 -0.43 0.66
CA GLY A 113 -13.10 0.77 0.00
C GLY A 113 -12.11 1.93 -0.11
N GLU A 114 -10.84 1.74 0.28
CA GLU A 114 -9.81 2.78 0.13
C GLU A 114 -9.59 3.15 -1.35
N THR A 115 -9.57 4.45 -1.65
CA THR A 115 -9.40 4.96 -3.02
C THR A 115 -7.94 5.20 -3.43
N GLN A 116 -6.99 5.09 -2.50
CA GLN A 116 -5.57 5.34 -2.78
C GLN A 116 -4.96 4.29 -3.71
N ILE A 117 -5.38 3.03 -3.59
CA ILE A 117 -4.87 1.90 -4.38
C ILE A 117 -5.09 2.12 -5.89
N LEU A 118 -6.22 2.71 -6.27
CA LEU A 118 -6.49 3.10 -7.66
C LEU A 118 -5.46 4.11 -8.19
N GLY A 119 -5.02 5.04 -7.35
CA GLY A 119 -3.95 5.96 -7.68
C GLY A 119 -2.58 5.27 -7.83
N GLN A 120 -2.29 4.26 -7.00
CA GLN A 120 -1.06 3.47 -7.10
C GLN A 120 -1.03 2.63 -8.37
N ILE A 121 -2.14 2.01 -8.76
CA ILE A 121 -2.27 1.26 -10.02
C ILE A 121 -1.99 2.15 -11.23
N LYS A 122 -2.54 3.38 -11.27
CA LYS A 122 -2.27 4.34 -12.35
C LYS A 122 -0.79 4.69 -12.47
N ILE A 123 -0.11 4.84 -11.33
CA ILE A 123 1.33 5.13 -11.31
C ILE A 123 2.11 3.92 -11.82
N ALA A 124 1.78 2.71 -11.36
CA ALA A 124 2.43 1.47 -11.80
C ALA A 124 2.29 1.24 -13.30
N MET A 125 1.08 1.43 -13.84
CA MET A 125 0.79 1.37 -15.28
C MET A 125 1.65 2.41 -16.04
N SER A 126 1.63 3.67 -15.63
CA SER A 126 2.40 4.73 -16.30
C SER A 126 3.92 4.50 -16.26
N LEU A 127 4.46 3.91 -15.19
CA LEU A 127 5.88 3.58 -15.11
C LEU A 127 6.25 2.45 -16.07
N SER A 128 5.39 1.45 -16.23
CA SER A 128 5.60 0.30 -17.11
C SER A 128 5.51 0.72 -18.57
N GLU A 129 4.55 1.60 -18.91
CA GLU A 129 4.42 2.25 -20.21
C GLU A 129 5.68 3.05 -20.56
N LYS A 130 6.17 3.89 -19.64
CA LYS A 130 7.40 4.69 -19.85
C LYS A 130 8.67 3.84 -19.98
N ALA A 131 8.69 2.65 -19.38
CA ALA A 131 9.76 1.66 -19.57
C ALA A 131 9.62 0.87 -20.87
N GLY A 132 8.54 1.11 -21.64
CA GLY A 132 8.21 0.38 -22.86
C GLY A 132 8.00 -1.11 -22.61
N PHE A 133 7.47 -1.48 -21.43
CA PHE A 133 7.21 -2.87 -21.06
C PHE A 133 5.72 -3.13 -20.82
N MET A 134 4.90 -2.58 -21.71
CA MET A 134 3.49 -2.90 -21.83
C MET A 134 3.18 -3.22 -23.28
N ASP A 135 2.47 -4.31 -23.50
CA ASP A 135 1.83 -4.63 -24.75
C ASP A 135 0.38 -4.10 -24.77
N GLU A 136 -0.29 -4.26 -25.91
CA GLU A 136 -1.68 -3.84 -26.09
C GLU A 136 -2.63 -4.47 -25.07
N THR A 137 -2.42 -5.75 -24.74
CA THR A 137 -3.30 -6.48 -23.83
C THR A 137 -3.16 -6.04 -22.39
N SER A 138 -1.93 -5.93 -21.86
CA SER A 138 -1.73 -5.41 -20.50
C SER A 138 -2.20 -3.96 -20.40
N PHE A 139 -2.03 -3.15 -21.46
CA PHE A 139 -2.55 -1.78 -21.50
C PHE A 139 -4.07 -1.73 -21.41
N GLU A 140 -4.79 -2.47 -22.27
CA GLU A 140 -6.26 -2.48 -22.26
C GLU A 140 -6.80 -3.00 -20.93
N ILE A 141 -6.24 -4.08 -20.38
CA ILE A 141 -6.67 -4.66 -19.09
C ILE A 141 -6.54 -3.66 -17.94
N PHE A 142 -5.38 -2.99 -17.81
CA PHE A 142 -5.18 -2.00 -16.75
C PHE A 142 -6.08 -0.77 -16.93
N TYR A 143 -6.26 -0.32 -18.17
CA TYR A 143 -7.16 0.79 -18.48
C TYR A 143 -8.62 0.46 -18.12
N LEU A 144 -9.08 -0.75 -18.44
CA LEU A 144 -10.40 -1.26 -18.06
C LEU A 144 -10.55 -1.33 -16.55
N ALA A 145 -9.56 -1.84 -15.83
CA ALA A 145 -9.59 -1.91 -14.36
C ALA A 145 -9.71 -0.53 -13.72
N ILE A 146 -8.95 0.45 -14.20
CA ILE A 146 -8.99 1.82 -13.72
C ILE A 146 -10.36 2.47 -13.99
N SER A 147 -10.90 2.26 -15.19
CA SER A 147 -12.19 2.82 -15.60
C SER A 147 -13.35 2.19 -14.84
N PHE A 148 -13.31 0.88 -14.65
CA PHE A 148 -14.27 0.13 -13.85
C PHE A 148 -14.27 0.61 -12.39
N ALA A 149 -13.10 0.68 -11.76
CA ALA A 149 -12.98 1.13 -10.37
C ALA A 149 -13.47 2.57 -10.18
N ARG A 150 -13.17 3.49 -11.11
CA ARG A 150 -13.72 4.86 -11.09
C ARG A 150 -15.25 4.87 -11.08
N ARG A 151 -15.87 4.07 -11.96
CA ARG A 151 -17.34 3.96 -12.05
C ARG A 151 -17.93 3.39 -10.77
N ILE A 152 -17.29 2.38 -10.19
CA ILE A 152 -17.71 1.80 -8.90
C ILE A 152 -17.62 2.85 -7.80
N HIS A 153 -16.47 3.52 -7.64
CA HIS A 153 -16.28 4.54 -6.58
C HIS A 153 -17.26 5.73 -6.68
N GLN A 154 -17.75 6.03 -7.88
CA GLN A 154 -18.79 7.06 -8.11
C GLN A 154 -20.21 6.57 -7.87
N SER A 155 -20.48 5.28 -8.09
CA SER A 155 -21.85 4.71 -8.04
C SER A 155 -22.16 3.95 -6.75
N THR A 156 -21.14 3.63 -5.95
CA THR A 156 -21.31 2.93 -4.66
C THR A 156 -21.04 3.85 -3.48
N ARG A 157 -21.74 3.57 -2.37
CA ARG A 157 -21.54 4.25 -1.08
C ARG A 157 -20.35 3.68 -0.32
N MET A 158 -19.56 2.77 -0.91
CA MET A 158 -18.29 2.31 -0.34
C MET A 158 -17.33 3.44 0.02
N SER A 159 -17.42 4.56 -0.71
CA SER A 159 -16.66 5.79 -0.45
C SER A 159 -17.32 6.71 0.60
N GLU A 160 -18.61 6.51 0.91
CA GLU A 160 -19.35 7.26 1.93
C GLU A 160 -18.97 6.75 3.32
N GLY A 161 -18.35 7.62 4.10
CA GLY A 161 -17.57 7.22 5.26
C GLY A 161 -16.13 6.95 4.82
N LYS A 162 -15.38 8.02 4.56
CA LYS A 162 -13.97 8.02 4.17
C LYS A 162 -13.12 7.36 5.26
N VAL A 163 -13.14 6.03 5.33
CA VAL A 163 -12.21 5.26 6.13
C VAL A 163 -10.94 5.19 5.32
N SER A 164 -9.92 5.91 5.75
CA SER A 164 -8.58 5.89 5.19
C SER A 164 -7.60 5.49 6.27
N VAL A 165 -6.37 5.15 5.90
CA VAL A 165 -5.34 4.80 6.89
C VAL A 165 -5.19 5.91 7.92
N GLY A 166 -5.20 7.18 7.48
CA GLY A 166 -5.12 8.32 8.38
C GLY A 166 -6.31 8.45 9.34
N SER A 167 -7.55 8.18 8.89
CA SER A 167 -8.71 8.26 9.78
C SER A 167 -8.72 7.14 10.81
N VAL A 168 -8.38 5.92 10.38
CA VAL A 168 -8.31 4.76 11.27
C VAL A 168 -7.22 4.94 12.31
N ALA A 169 -6.06 5.48 11.92
CA ALA A 169 -4.99 5.78 12.86
C ALA A 169 -5.47 6.73 13.97
N ILE A 170 -6.19 7.80 13.61
CA ILE A 170 -6.73 8.75 14.60
C ILE A 170 -7.78 8.10 15.50
N ASP A 171 -8.72 7.33 14.96
CA ASP A 171 -9.73 6.62 15.75
C ASP A 171 -9.07 5.61 16.71
N PHE A 172 -8.06 4.87 16.24
CA PHE A 172 -7.28 3.93 17.04
C PHE A 172 -6.55 4.63 18.18
N ILE A 173 -5.87 5.75 17.90
CA ILE A 173 -5.18 6.55 18.92
C ILE A 173 -6.18 7.00 19.99
N LYS A 174 -7.33 7.57 19.58
CA LYS A 174 -8.38 8.04 20.51
C LYS A 174 -8.89 6.93 21.42
N GLU A 175 -9.09 5.72 20.88
CA GLU A 175 -9.49 4.56 21.67
C GLU A 175 -8.44 4.15 22.71
N LYS A 176 -7.14 4.22 22.36
CA LYS A 176 -6.05 3.82 23.26
C LYS A 176 -5.79 4.81 24.39
N ILE A 177 -5.87 6.11 24.12
CA ILE A 177 -5.46 7.14 25.10
C ILE A 177 -6.61 8.01 25.62
N GLY A 178 -7.86 7.72 25.23
CA GLY A 178 -9.05 8.41 25.74
C GLY A 178 -9.34 9.78 25.10
N GLY A 179 -8.65 10.12 24.01
CA GLY A 179 -8.82 11.40 23.28
C GLY A 179 -7.49 12.12 23.01
N LEU A 180 -7.56 13.18 22.18
CA LEU A 180 -6.37 13.94 21.74
C LEU A 180 -6.22 15.32 22.41
N THR A 181 -7.18 15.72 23.23
CA THR A 181 -7.17 17.02 23.89
C THR A 181 -6.00 17.11 24.87
N GLY A 182 -5.15 18.14 24.72
CA GLY A 182 -4.00 18.36 25.59
C GLY A 182 -2.83 17.38 25.39
N LYS A 183 -2.87 16.54 24.34
CA LYS A 183 -1.80 15.60 23.99
C LYS A 183 -0.82 16.22 23.01
N ASN A 184 0.46 15.89 23.17
CA ASN A 184 1.53 16.28 22.26
C ASN A 184 1.70 15.23 21.16
N LEU A 185 1.37 15.60 19.92
CA LEU A 185 1.57 14.73 18.76
C LEU A 185 2.83 15.12 17.98
N LEU A 186 3.65 14.11 17.65
CA LEU A 186 4.80 14.21 16.77
C LEU A 186 4.56 13.38 15.49
N ILE A 187 4.62 14.02 14.33
CA ILE A 187 4.52 13.37 13.02
C ILE A 187 5.90 13.35 12.37
N ILE A 188 6.38 12.17 11.99
CA ILE A 188 7.67 11.96 11.34
C ILE A 188 7.43 11.45 9.92
N GLY A 189 7.90 12.21 8.94
CA GLY A 189 7.69 11.95 7.53
C GLY A 189 6.48 12.71 6.98
N VAL A 190 6.61 13.15 5.72
CA VAL A 190 5.52 13.78 4.97
C VAL A 190 5.23 12.96 3.71
N GLY A 191 4.01 12.45 3.64
CA GLY A 191 3.46 11.78 2.48
C GLY A 191 1.94 11.72 2.53
N LYS A 192 1.33 10.97 1.61
CA LYS A 192 -0.13 10.89 1.47
C LYS A 192 -0.85 10.43 2.74
N VAL A 193 -0.24 9.50 3.49
CA VAL A 193 -0.84 8.97 4.71
C VAL A 193 -0.86 10.04 5.81
N THR A 194 0.26 10.72 6.05
CA THR A 194 0.35 11.78 7.07
C THR A 194 -0.45 13.02 6.69
N GLU A 195 -0.57 13.34 5.40
CA GLU A 195 -1.50 14.39 4.91
C GLU A 195 -2.94 14.09 5.32
N LEU A 196 -3.37 12.83 5.21
CA LEU A 196 -4.70 12.44 5.68
C LEU A 196 -4.79 12.50 7.20
N VAL A 197 -3.82 11.96 7.93
CA VAL A 197 -3.75 12.06 9.40
C VAL A 197 -3.94 13.51 9.85
N VAL A 198 -3.18 14.45 9.29
CA VAL A 198 -3.26 15.89 9.57
C VAL A 198 -4.66 16.45 9.31
N LYS A 199 -5.28 16.09 8.19
CA LYS A 199 -6.66 16.50 7.86
C LYS A 199 -7.71 15.99 8.86
N TYR A 200 -7.51 14.81 9.45
CA TYR A 200 -8.40 14.32 10.51
C TYR A 200 -8.10 14.99 11.85
N LEU A 201 -6.83 15.28 12.16
CA LEU A 201 -6.43 16.02 13.36
C LEU A 201 -6.97 17.46 13.40
N GLU A 202 -7.01 18.14 12.25
CA GLU A 202 -7.58 19.50 12.12
C GLU A 202 -9.01 19.57 12.70
N LYS A 203 -9.81 18.53 12.47
CA LYS A 203 -11.20 18.47 12.95
C LYS A 203 -11.32 18.26 14.45
N GLU A 204 -10.28 17.72 15.08
CA GLU A 204 -10.26 17.32 16.48
C GLU A 204 -9.71 18.42 17.41
N ARG A 205 -9.24 19.55 16.85
CA ARG A 205 -8.64 20.67 17.61
C ARG A 205 -7.53 20.21 18.58
N SER A 206 -6.80 19.16 18.22
CA SER A 206 -5.66 18.68 19.00
C SER A 206 -4.47 19.63 18.90
N ASN A 207 -3.66 19.72 19.96
CA ASN A 207 -2.37 20.41 19.90
C ASN A 207 -1.38 19.53 19.14
N VAL A 208 -1.43 19.56 17.80
CA VAL A 208 -0.39 18.90 16.99
C VAL A 208 0.85 19.75 17.08
N VAL A 209 1.84 19.27 17.81
CA VAL A 209 2.93 20.16 18.21
C VAL A 209 4.07 20.07 17.21
N PHE A 210 4.33 18.92 16.56
CA PHE A 210 5.57 18.77 15.79
C PHE A 210 5.39 17.98 14.48
N ILE A 211 5.82 18.56 13.35
CA ILE A 211 6.01 17.85 12.08
C ILE A 211 7.48 17.90 11.68
N SER A 212 8.06 16.74 11.41
CA SER A 212 9.43 16.62 10.96
C SER A 212 9.55 15.82 9.68
N ASN A 213 10.43 16.25 8.78
CA ASN A 213 10.71 15.55 7.52
C ASN A 213 12.14 15.85 7.05
N ARG A 214 12.76 14.91 6.32
CA ARG A 214 14.10 15.12 5.74
C ARG A 214 14.15 16.36 4.83
N THR A 215 13.08 16.62 4.09
CA THR A 215 12.91 17.86 3.33
C THR A 215 12.06 18.83 4.15
N PHE A 216 12.71 19.82 4.76
CA PHE A 216 12.09 20.78 5.69
C PHE A 216 10.87 21.49 5.09
N ASP A 217 10.94 21.94 3.84
CA ASP A 217 9.84 22.66 3.18
C ASP A 217 8.55 21.84 3.09
N LYS A 218 8.65 20.51 2.92
CA LYS A 218 7.47 19.63 2.92
C LYS A 218 6.79 19.59 4.29
N ALA A 219 7.58 19.58 5.37
CA ALA A 219 7.05 19.64 6.73
C ALA A 219 6.41 21.01 7.01
N ARG A 220 7.02 22.10 6.52
CA ARG A 220 6.45 23.45 6.64
C ARG A 220 5.07 23.56 6.00
N HIS A 221 4.93 23.13 4.75
CA HIS A 221 3.63 23.18 4.05
C HIS A 221 2.54 22.37 4.74
N LEU A 222 2.87 21.19 5.29
CA LEU A 222 1.90 20.39 6.01
C LEU A 222 1.55 21.01 7.38
N ALA A 223 2.53 21.60 8.07
CA ALA A 223 2.35 22.22 9.37
C ALA A 223 1.48 23.49 9.30
N GLU A 224 1.57 24.26 8.23
CA GLU A 224 0.74 25.44 7.97
C GLU A 224 -0.77 25.11 8.01
N GLN A 225 -1.17 23.91 7.57
CA GLN A 225 -2.58 23.51 7.51
C GLN A 225 -3.25 23.36 8.88
N ILE A 226 -2.46 23.08 9.92
CA ILE A 226 -2.95 22.82 11.28
C ILE A 226 -2.26 23.71 12.32
N ASN A 227 -1.54 24.74 11.88
CA ASN A 227 -0.75 25.62 12.72
C ASN A 227 0.22 24.87 13.67
N ALA A 228 0.82 23.78 13.18
CA ALA A 228 1.79 22.98 13.94
C ALA A 228 3.19 23.60 13.88
N LYS A 229 4.07 23.26 14.84
CA LYS A 229 5.48 23.65 14.77
C LYS A 229 6.25 22.68 13.87
N VAL A 230 7.08 23.23 12.99
CA VAL A 230 8.02 22.43 12.20
C VAL A 230 9.26 22.14 13.05
N VAL A 231 9.69 20.89 13.06
CA VAL A 231 10.89 20.43 13.76
C VAL A 231 11.90 19.93 12.73
N ARG A 232 13.18 20.27 12.91
CA ARG A 232 14.21 19.76 12.01
C ARG A 232 14.42 18.26 12.26
N PHE A 233 14.78 17.52 11.21
CA PHE A 233 14.87 16.06 11.31
C PHE A 233 15.94 15.57 12.29
N ASP A 234 17.06 16.28 12.37
CA ASP A 234 18.14 16.09 13.34
C ASP A 234 17.74 16.40 14.79
N GLU A 235 16.69 17.20 15.01
CA GLU A 235 16.20 17.55 16.34
C GLU A 235 15.12 16.59 16.85
N VAL A 236 14.62 15.66 16.03
CA VAL A 236 13.49 14.76 16.36
C VAL A 236 13.66 14.07 17.71
N LYS A 237 14.90 13.67 18.06
CA LYS A 237 15.22 13.04 19.35
C LYS A 237 14.73 13.86 20.55
N GLN A 238 14.90 15.19 20.50
CA GLN A 238 14.51 16.10 21.59
C GLN A 238 12.99 16.28 21.73
N TYR A 239 12.24 15.89 20.70
CA TYR A 239 10.78 15.99 20.67
C TYR A 239 10.10 14.65 20.93
N LEU A 240 10.77 13.53 20.66
CA LEU A 240 10.31 12.20 21.05
C LEU A 240 10.01 12.14 22.55
N VAL A 241 10.89 12.68 23.39
CA VAL A 241 10.71 12.71 24.85
C VAL A 241 9.54 13.55 25.33
N LYS A 242 8.97 14.42 24.47
CA LYS A 242 7.83 15.30 24.80
C LYS A 242 6.52 14.80 24.21
N ALA A 243 6.57 13.82 23.31
CA ALA A 243 5.42 13.32 22.59
C ALA A 243 4.62 12.35 23.46
N ASP A 244 3.30 12.50 23.52
CA ASP A 244 2.40 11.45 23.99
C ASP A 244 2.15 10.43 22.87
N VAL A 245 2.11 10.91 21.62
CA VAL A 245 1.85 10.11 20.43
C VAL A 245 2.85 10.45 19.33
N VAL A 246 3.43 9.41 18.74
CA VAL A 246 4.31 9.51 17.56
C VAL A 246 3.63 8.80 16.40
N ILE A 247 3.55 9.45 15.24
CA ILE A 247 3.04 8.86 14.00
C ILE A 247 4.17 8.93 12.96
N SER A 248 4.66 7.77 12.51
CA SER A 248 5.71 7.69 11.49
C SER A 248 5.15 7.17 10.16
N ALA A 249 5.53 7.81 9.05
CA ALA A 249 5.20 7.33 7.69
C ALA A 249 6.23 7.85 6.68
N THR A 250 7.52 7.57 6.92
CA THR A 250 8.59 7.97 6.02
C THR A 250 8.75 6.98 4.86
N ALA A 251 9.61 7.35 3.90
CA ALA A 251 10.06 6.47 2.82
C ALA A 251 11.48 5.94 3.10
N SER A 252 11.92 5.94 4.37
CA SER A 252 13.25 5.50 4.76
C SER A 252 13.40 3.99 4.55
N PRO A 253 14.52 3.51 3.99
CA PRO A 253 14.83 2.08 3.94
C PRO A 253 15.43 1.56 5.26
N HIS A 254 15.57 2.43 6.28
CA HIS A 254 16.17 2.13 7.58
C HIS A 254 15.29 2.65 8.70
N PHE A 255 15.36 2.01 9.87
CA PHE A 255 14.71 2.48 11.08
C PHE A 255 15.14 3.91 11.42
N VAL A 256 14.15 4.79 11.52
CA VAL A 256 14.23 6.17 11.95
C VAL A 256 14.16 6.27 13.47
N ILE A 257 13.35 5.43 14.12
CA ILE A 257 13.23 5.35 15.58
C ILE A 257 13.86 4.05 16.04
N LYS A 258 14.87 4.15 16.91
CA LYS A 258 15.56 3.03 17.53
C LYS A 258 15.57 3.19 19.04
N LYS A 259 15.92 2.12 19.76
CA LYS A 259 16.02 2.12 21.23
C LYS A 259 16.94 3.23 21.74
N GLU A 260 18.05 3.51 21.05
CA GLU A 260 19.01 4.57 21.43
C GLU A 260 18.45 5.98 21.19
N THR A 261 17.43 6.10 20.33
CA THR A 261 16.74 7.38 20.12
C THR A 261 15.76 7.68 21.25
N LEU A 262 15.30 6.64 21.96
CA LEU A 262 14.39 6.71 23.11
C LEU A 262 15.09 6.50 24.45
N SER A 263 16.42 6.34 24.47
CA SER A 263 17.18 6.00 25.68
C SER A 263 17.24 7.11 26.72
N GLU A 264 16.96 8.36 26.33
CA GLU A 264 16.54 9.40 27.26
C GLU A 264 15.06 9.18 27.55
N SER A 265 14.78 8.13 28.33
CA SER A 265 13.44 7.58 28.51
C SER A 265 12.42 8.67 28.85
N PRO A 266 11.30 8.75 28.13
CA PRO A 266 10.18 9.59 28.56
C PRO A 266 9.71 9.11 29.93
N ASN A 267 9.50 10.04 30.88
CA ASN A 267 8.92 9.76 32.20
C ASN A 267 7.43 9.37 32.13
N HIS A 268 6.89 9.25 30.91
CA HIS A 268 5.50 8.90 30.63
C HIS A 268 5.45 7.88 29.49
N LYS A 269 4.30 7.23 29.36
CA LYS A 269 4.05 6.25 28.30
C LYS A 269 3.90 6.95 26.94
N ILE A 270 4.60 6.47 25.92
CA ILE A 270 4.48 6.95 24.53
C ILE A 270 3.73 5.92 23.69
N LEU A 271 2.74 6.38 22.93
CA LEU A 271 2.09 5.61 21.89
C LEU A 271 2.77 5.88 20.53
N ILE A 272 3.31 4.86 19.88
CA ILE A 272 3.94 4.98 18.56
C ILE A 272 3.10 4.22 17.54
N ILE A 273 2.67 4.91 16.48
CA ILE A 273 1.94 4.35 15.35
C ILE A 273 2.84 4.39 14.11
N ASP A 274 3.36 3.24 13.71
CA ASP A 274 4.18 3.08 12.51
C ASP A 274 3.33 2.72 11.28
N LEU A 275 3.23 3.67 10.35
CA LEU A 275 2.50 3.55 9.10
C LEU A 275 3.43 3.41 7.89
N ALA A 276 4.74 3.26 8.10
CA ALA A 276 5.72 3.13 7.04
C ALA A 276 5.87 1.68 6.53
N LEU A 277 6.25 1.55 5.25
CA LEU A 277 6.76 0.28 4.71
C LEU A 277 7.93 0.57 3.75
N PRO A 278 9.18 0.13 4.05
CA PRO A 278 9.61 -0.58 5.27
C PRO A 278 9.34 0.18 6.57
N ARG A 279 9.25 -0.53 7.71
CA ARG A 279 9.00 0.09 9.03
C ARG A 279 10.02 1.17 9.35
N ASP A 280 9.53 2.26 9.94
CA ASP A 280 10.36 3.34 10.47
C ASP A 280 10.85 3.04 11.89
N VAL A 281 10.14 2.18 12.62
CA VAL A 281 10.43 1.89 14.03
C VAL A 281 11.06 0.51 14.13
N ASP A 282 12.20 0.45 14.80
CA ASP A 282 12.84 -0.83 15.13
C ASP A 282 11.92 -1.65 16.04
N PRO A 283 11.54 -2.89 15.69
CA PRO A 283 10.61 -3.70 16.49
C PRO A 283 10.99 -3.85 17.97
N VAL A 284 12.30 -3.85 18.29
CA VAL A 284 12.79 -3.95 19.68
C VAL A 284 12.39 -2.76 20.56
N VAL A 285 11.95 -1.65 19.96
CA VAL A 285 11.38 -0.51 20.67
C VAL A 285 10.06 -0.88 21.35
N GLY A 286 9.30 -1.82 20.78
CA GLY A 286 8.06 -2.30 21.38
C GLY A 286 8.25 -3.09 22.68
N ASP A 287 9.46 -3.57 22.96
CA ASP A 287 9.79 -4.29 24.20
C ASP A 287 10.08 -3.34 25.39
N MET A 288 10.06 -2.02 25.17
CA MET A 288 10.29 -1.02 26.21
C MET A 288 9.05 -0.80 27.07
N GLU A 289 9.21 -0.77 28.40
CA GLU A 289 8.10 -0.66 29.37
C GLU A 289 7.20 0.57 29.15
N ASN A 290 7.78 1.68 28.71
CA ASN A 290 7.09 2.95 28.50
C ASN A 290 6.67 3.20 27.04
N VAL A 291 6.67 2.17 26.19
CA VAL A 291 6.31 2.29 24.77
C VAL A 291 5.18 1.33 24.41
N ASP A 292 4.11 1.86 23.84
CA ASP A 292 3.13 1.08 23.09
C ASP A 292 3.40 1.27 21.60
N LEU A 293 3.95 0.26 20.92
CA LEU A 293 4.20 0.30 19.48
C LEU A 293 3.10 -0.47 18.74
N PHE A 294 2.49 0.19 17.76
CA PHE A 294 1.53 -0.42 16.83
C PHE A 294 1.93 -0.13 15.39
N CYS A 295 1.76 -1.13 14.54
CA CYS A 295 1.96 -1.05 13.10
C CYS A 295 0.61 -0.94 12.38
N LEU A 296 0.66 -0.66 11.07
CA LEU A 296 -0.51 -0.58 10.21
C LEU A 296 -1.46 -1.79 10.32
N GLU A 297 -0.93 -3.01 10.53
CA GLU A 297 -1.73 -4.22 10.71
C GLU A 297 -2.56 -4.22 12.01
N ASP A 298 -2.08 -3.60 13.09
CA ASP A 298 -2.78 -3.55 14.38
C ASP A 298 -4.02 -2.65 14.31
N LEU A 299 -3.96 -1.62 13.46
CA LEU A 299 -5.06 -0.67 13.23
C LEU A 299 -6.30 -1.36 12.65
N VAL A 300 -6.13 -2.51 11.98
CA VAL A 300 -7.23 -3.30 11.41
C VAL A 300 -8.24 -3.72 12.46
N THR A 301 -7.79 -3.98 13.69
CA THR A 301 -8.67 -4.40 14.80
C THR A 301 -9.73 -3.35 15.14
N VAL A 302 -9.42 -2.06 14.97
CA VAL A 302 -10.35 -0.94 15.18
C VAL A 302 -11.29 -0.75 13.99
N ILE A 303 -10.89 -1.14 12.77
CA ILE A 303 -11.73 -1.12 11.57
C ILE A 303 -12.91 -2.11 11.68
N GLU A 304 -12.79 -3.13 12.53
CA GLU A 304 -13.76 -4.22 12.63
C GLU A 304 -15.14 -3.82 13.17
N ARG A 305 -15.29 -2.64 13.79
CA ARG A 305 -16.59 -2.16 14.30
C ARG A 305 -17.61 -1.81 13.20
N ASN A 306 -17.21 -1.77 11.93
CA ASN A 306 -18.08 -1.53 10.77
C ASN A 306 -18.26 -2.75 9.84
N LYS A 307 -17.88 -3.95 10.28
CA LYS A 307 -17.82 -5.18 9.45
C LYS A 307 -19.12 -5.50 8.72
N GLU A 308 -20.29 -5.42 9.37
CA GLU A 308 -21.53 -5.97 8.80
C GLU A 308 -22.05 -5.19 7.57
N LYS A 309 -22.07 -3.85 7.64
CA LYS A 309 -22.51 -3.02 6.50
C LYS A 309 -21.53 -3.13 5.33
N LYS A 310 -20.22 -3.09 5.62
CA LYS A 310 -19.17 -3.23 4.59
C LYS A 310 -19.13 -4.64 3.99
N ALA A 311 -19.39 -5.68 4.77
CA ALA A 311 -19.40 -7.06 4.28
C ALA A 311 -20.52 -7.29 3.24
N ARG A 312 -21.73 -6.78 3.49
CA ARG A 312 -22.84 -6.88 2.52
C ARG A 312 -22.52 -6.17 1.21
N GLU A 313 -21.96 -4.97 1.29
CA GLU A 313 -21.57 -4.20 0.10
C GLU A 313 -20.39 -4.85 -0.63
N ALA A 314 -19.41 -5.39 0.09
CA ALA A 314 -18.30 -6.14 -0.46
C ALA A 314 -18.77 -7.40 -1.22
N THR A 315 -19.71 -8.16 -0.66
CA THR A 315 -20.30 -9.33 -1.33
C THR A 315 -21.04 -8.92 -2.61
N ARG A 316 -21.83 -7.84 -2.56
CA ARG A 316 -22.50 -7.31 -3.75
C ARG A 316 -21.49 -6.92 -4.83
N LEU A 317 -20.43 -6.21 -4.46
CA LEU A 317 -19.42 -5.74 -5.40
C LEU A 317 -18.59 -6.89 -5.99
N LYS A 318 -18.29 -7.94 -5.21
CA LYS A 318 -17.68 -9.17 -5.73
C LYS A 318 -18.50 -9.77 -6.87
N GLY A 319 -19.81 -9.85 -6.73
CA GLY A 319 -20.68 -10.33 -7.81
C GLY A 319 -20.70 -9.43 -9.05
N ILE A 320 -20.52 -8.11 -8.89
CA ILE A 320 -20.39 -7.18 -10.03
C ILE A 320 -19.03 -7.38 -10.72
N ILE A 321 -17.96 -7.53 -9.93
CA ILE A 321 -16.61 -7.76 -10.43
C ILE A 321 -16.52 -9.08 -11.20
N ASP A 322 -17.06 -10.17 -10.66
CA ASP A 322 -17.04 -11.47 -11.33
C ASP A 322 -17.72 -11.39 -12.70
N ARG A 323 -18.92 -10.78 -12.78
CA ARG A 323 -19.63 -10.58 -14.05
C ARG A 323 -18.86 -9.70 -15.03
N GLU A 324 -18.25 -8.61 -14.57
CA GLU A 324 -17.46 -7.74 -15.43
C GLU A 324 -16.19 -8.45 -15.91
N ALA A 325 -15.48 -9.15 -15.03
CA ALA A 325 -14.29 -9.91 -15.37
C ALA A 325 -14.61 -11.02 -16.37
N ASP A 326 -15.73 -11.73 -16.19
CA ASP A 326 -16.21 -12.74 -17.13
C ASP A 326 -16.48 -12.14 -18.52
N ARG A 327 -17.24 -11.04 -18.58
CA ARG A 327 -17.55 -10.34 -19.82
C ARG A 327 -16.31 -9.87 -20.56
N GLN A 328 -15.39 -9.22 -19.86
CA GLN A 328 -14.16 -8.70 -20.47
C GLN A 328 -13.23 -9.84 -20.89
N TRP A 329 -13.10 -10.88 -20.07
CA TRP A 329 -12.27 -12.03 -20.42
C TRP A 329 -12.77 -12.76 -21.67
N GLN A 330 -14.09 -12.97 -21.79
CA GLN A 330 -14.70 -13.52 -23.00
C GLN A 330 -14.40 -12.66 -24.24
N ARG A 331 -14.50 -11.33 -24.12
CA ARG A 331 -14.17 -10.40 -25.20
C ARG A 331 -12.71 -10.55 -25.63
N PHE A 332 -11.76 -10.62 -24.70
CA PHE A 332 -10.34 -10.84 -25.01
C PHE A 332 -10.11 -12.18 -25.71
N THR A 333 -10.68 -13.27 -25.19
CA THR A 333 -10.50 -14.60 -25.80
C THR A 333 -11.13 -14.72 -27.18
N LYS A 334 -12.24 -14.02 -27.43
CA LYS A 334 -12.93 -14.05 -28.73
C LYS A 334 -12.16 -13.27 -29.79
N LEU A 335 -11.65 -12.09 -29.44
CA LEU A 335 -10.80 -11.28 -30.34
C LEU A 335 -9.56 -12.06 -30.77
N GLU A 336 -8.94 -12.80 -29.86
CA GLU A 336 -7.80 -13.67 -30.20
C GLU A 336 -8.17 -14.79 -31.18
N GLN A 337 -9.33 -15.43 -31.00
CA GLN A 337 -9.80 -16.46 -31.92
C GLN A 337 -10.10 -15.91 -33.31
N GLU A 338 -10.73 -14.73 -33.40
CA GLU A 338 -11.04 -14.07 -34.67
C GLU A 338 -9.74 -13.65 -35.40
N VAL A 339 -8.74 -13.12 -34.69
CA VAL A 339 -7.43 -12.78 -35.27
C VAL A 339 -6.66 -14.03 -35.71
N ALA A 340 -6.76 -15.14 -34.96
CA ALA A 340 -6.13 -16.40 -35.33
C ALA A 340 -6.77 -17.05 -36.57
N LEU A 341 -8.07 -16.83 -36.80
CA LEU A 341 -8.79 -17.33 -37.99
C LEU A 341 -8.50 -16.52 -39.27
N LEU A 342 -8.02 -15.28 -39.13
CA LEU A 342 -7.68 -14.38 -40.24
C LEU A 342 -6.19 -14.47 -40.67
N ARG A 343 -5.39 -15.24 -39.94
CA ARG A 343 -3.96 -15.53 -40.25
C ARG A 343 -3.83 -16.95 -40.75
#